data_AF-A0A7Y8A6X9-F1
#
_entry.id   AF-A0A7Y8A6X9-F1
#
_cell.length_a   1.000
_cell.length_b   1.000
_cell.length_c   1.000
_cell.angle_alpha   90.00
_cell.angle_beta   90.00
_cell.angle_gamma   90.00
#
_symmetry.space_group_name_H-M   'P 1'
#
loop_
_entity.id
_entity.type
_entity.pdbx_description
1 polymer ?
#
loop_
_entity_poly.entity_id
_entity_poly.type
_entity_poly.pdbx_seq_one_letter_code
_entity_poly.pdbx_strand_id
1 'polypeptide(L)'
;MPFTHTQLPLTVDGVPLNIATIHRTGTLAPIVFLHGFGSTKEDYADIVLQPAFDGHPFVAYDAPGCGESQCSDLSRISIPFLLQTAVQVLEHFHIEQFHLVGHSMGGLTALMLAHRFPGRVLSFVDIEGNIAPEDCFLSRQIVDYPADDPEAFFTAFIERTRQAPAYASALYSASLRHKVRAGAVRGIFQSMVELSDNADLMGKFLGLACPRMFMYGEQNAHLSYLAHIQAHGVRLAPIAQCGHFPMYSNPIAMWQQIADFQRGG
;
A
#
# COMPACT_ATOMS: atom_id res chain seq x y z
N MET A 1 6.44 -21.80 -7.53
CA MET A 1 7.90 -21.54 -7.63
C MET A 1 8.30 -20.50 -6.59
N PRO A 2 9.50 -20.57 -5.99
CA PRO A 2 9.98 -19.54 -5.05
C PRO A 2 10.12 -18.18 -5.74
N PHE A 3 10.17 -17.10 -4.95
CA PHE A 3 10.50 -15.76 -5.45
C PHE A 3 12.01 -15.49 -5.38
N THR A 4 12.45 -14.45 -6.07
CA THR A 4 13.81 -13.92 -6.05
C THR A 4 13.84 -12.61 -5.28
N HIS A 5 14.86 -12.40 -4.45
CA HIS A 5 15.17 -11.10 -3.86
C HIS A 5 16.18 -10.36 -4.72
N THR A 6 15.94 -9.07 -4.98
CA THR A 6 16.90 -8.20 -5.66
C THR A 6 16.95 -6.81 -5.03
N GLN A 7 18.10 -6.15 -5.21
CA GLN A 7 18.34 -4.76 -4.84
C GLN A 7 18.46 -3.95 -6.13
N LEU A 8 17.60 -2.95 -6.30
CA LEU A 8 17.47 -2.18 -7.52
C LEU A 8 18.00 -0.76 -7.29
N PRO A 9 19.17 -0.41 -7.85
CA PRO A 9 19.65 0.96 -7.81
C PRO A 9 18.77 1.82 -8.73
N LEU A 10 18.12 2.83 -8.16
CA LEU A 10 17.24 3.78 -8.87
C LEU A 10 17.65 5.21 -8.57
N THR A 11 17.12 6.17 -9.32
CA THR A 11 17.31 7.60 -9.03
C THR A 11 16.03 8.35 -9.32
N VAL A 12 15.36 8.81 -8.26
CA VAL A 12 14.07 9.52 -8.36
C VAL A 12 14.28 10.98 -8.00
N ASP A 13 13.95 11.89 -8.91
CA ASP A 13 14.11 13.34 -8.74
C ASP A 13 15.52 13.77 -8.26
N GLY A 14 16.55 13.07 -8.75
CA GLY A 14 17.95 13.30 -8.38
C GLY A 14 18.38 12.68 -7.05
N VAL A 15 17.51 11.91 -6.38
CA VAL A 15 17.80 11.20 -5.13
C VAL A 15 18.15 9.75 -5.42
N PRO A 16 19.39 9.30 -5.14
CA PRO A 16 19.76 7.89 -5.19
C PRO A 16 18.96 7.01 -4.24
N LEU A 17 18.44 5.91 -4.78
CA LEU A 17 17.72 4.88 -4.05
C LEU A 17 18.37 3.52 -4.30
N ASN A 18 18.24 2.61 -3.33
CA ASN A 18 18.45 1.18 -3.53
C ASN A 18 17.22 0.45 -3.04
N ILE A 19 16.38 -0.01 -3.96
CA ILE A 19 15.05 -0.56 -3.66
C ILE A 19 15.12 -2.08 -3.53
N ALA A 20 14.75 -2.59 -2.37
CA ALA A 20 14.64 -4.02 -2.12
C ALA A 20 13.34 -4.57 -2.69
N THR A 21 13.41 -5.64 -3.48
CA THR A 21 12.23 -6.27 -4.10
C THR A 21 12.19 -7.77 -3.88
N ILE A 22 10.98 -8.32 -3.90
CA ILE A 22 10.73 -9.74 -4.17
C ILE A 22 9.93 -9.84 -5.47
N HIS A 23 10.30 -10.78 -6.32
CA HIS A 23 9.62 -10.97 -7.59
C HIS A 23 9.69 -12.40 -8.10
N ARG A 24 8.80 -12.73 -9.02
CA ARG A 24 8.78 -14.01 -9.74
C ARG A 24 8.40 -13.76 -11.18
N THR A 25 8.98 -14.51 -12.11
CA THR A 25 8.60 -14.48 -13.52
C THR A 25 7.38 -15.36 -13.80
N GLY A 26 6.73 -15.12 -14.94
CA GLY A 26 5.54 -15.85 -15.36
C GLY A 26 5.16 -15.46 -16.78
N THR A 27 4.11 -16.08 -17.31
CA THR A 27 3.61 -15.83 -18.67
C THR A 27 2.24 -15.15 -18.70
N LEU A 28 1.56 -15.07 -17.55
CA LEU A 28 0.29 -14.37 -17.41
C LEU A 28 0.52 -12.89 -17.06
N ALA A 29 -0.57 -12.14 -16.84
CA ALA A 29 -0.48 -10.73 -16.47
C ALA A 29 0.21 -10.55 -15.09
N PRO A 30 1.19 -9.64 -14.96
CA PRO A 30 1.90 -9.43 -13.70
C PRO A 30 1.02 -8.80 -12.62
N ILE A 31 1.34 -9.09 -11.36
CA ILE A 31 0.71 -8.49 -10.18
C ILE A 31 1.73 -7.61 -9.45
N VAL A 32 1.38 -6.36 -9.20
CA VAL A 32 2.23 -5.37 -8.53
C VAL A 32 1.64 -5.07 -7.16
N PHE A 33 2.46 -5.22 -6.13
CA PHE A 33 2.06 -5.01 -4.74
C PHE A 33 2.75 -3.79 -4.13
N LEU A 34 1.96 -2.88 -3.56
CA LEU A 34 2.44 -1.72 -2.80
C LEU A 34 2.03 -1.89 -1.33
N HIS A 35 2.99 -1.99 -0.42
CA HIS A 35 2.73 -2.19 1.00
C HIS A 35 2.31 -0.89 1.73
N GLY A 36 1.66 -1.03 2.88
CA GLY A 36 1.29 0.09 3.75
C GLY A 36 2.43 0.63 4.61
N PHE A 37 2.20 1.75 5.28
CA PHE A 37 3.19 2.30 6.20
C PHE A 37 3.45 1.32 7.35
N GLY A 38 4.73 1.03 7.65
CA GLY A 38 5.08 0.06 8.69
C GLY A 38 4.99 -1.41 8.29
N SER A 39 4.61 -1.69 7.04
CA SER A 39 4.69 -2.99 6.38
C SER A 39 5.92 -3.09 5.50
N THR A 40 6.14 -4.25 4.89
CA THR A 40 7.23 -4.51 3.93
C THR A 40 6.73 -5.44 2.82
N LYS A 41 7.56 -5.63 1.77
CA LYS A 41 7.27 -6.54 0.67
C LYS A 41 6.98 -7.98 1.11
N GLU A 42 7.55 -8.41 2.24
CA GLU A 42 7.34 -9.76 2.80
C GLU A 42 5.88 -10.04 3.20
N ASP A 43 5.08 -9.02 3.45
CA ASP A 43 3.63 -9.21 3.72
C ASP A 43 2.91 -9.86 2.52
N TYR A 44 3.52 -9.86 1.33
CA TYR A 44 3.01 -10.49 0.11
C TYR A 44 3.76 -11.77 -0.32
N ALA A 45 4.76 -12.22 0.45
CA ALA A 45 5.59 -13.37 0.11
C ALA A 45 4.78 -14.67 -0.06
N ASP A 46 3.68 -14.82 0.69
CA ASP A 46 2.79 -15.99 0.65
C ASP A 46 2.06 -16.18 -0.68
N ILE A 47 2.14 -15.23 -1.62
CA ILE A 47 1.64 -15.41 -2.99
C ILE A 47 2.22 -16.66 -3.66
N VAL A 48 3.45 -17.07 -3.31
CA VAL A 48 4.06 -18.28 -3.88
C VAL A 48 3.43 -19.57 -3.40
N LEU A 49 2.61 -19.50 -2.34
CA LEU A 49 1.85 -20.61 -1.77
C LEU A 49 0.41 -20.66 -2.29
N GLN A 50 -0.01 -19.67 -3.08
CA GLN A 50 -1.37 -19.54 -3.58
C GLN A 50 -1.47 -20.11 -5.01
N PRO A 51 -2.10 -21.29 -5.22
CA PRO A 51 -2.19 -21.90 -6.55
C PRO A 51 -2.92 -21.03 -7.58
N ALA A 52 -3.82 -20.16 -7.12
CA ALA A 52 -4.55 -19.24 -7.98
C ALA A 52 -3.66 -18.21 -8.70
N PHE A 53 -2.43 -18.00 -8.23
CA PHE A 53 -1.47 -17.09 -8.85
C PHE A 53 -0.32 -17.82 -9.56
N ASP A 54 -0.44 -19.13 -9.78
CA ASP A 54 0.55 -19.86 -10.58
C ASP A 54 0.59 -19.31 -12.02
N GLY A 55 1.80 -19.10 -12.55
CA GLY A 55 2.02 -18.52 -13.88
C GLY A 55 1.91 -17.00 -13.96
N HIS A 56 1.36 -16.32 -12.93
CA HIS A 56 1.43 -14.86 -12.83
C HIS A 56 2.84 -14.42 -12.38
N PRO A 57 3.52 -13.54 -13.15
CA PRO A 57 4.64 -12.79 -12.60
C PRO A 57 4.15 -11.89 -11.46
N PHE A 58 5.02 -11.56 -10.52
CA PHE A 58 4.71 -10.52 -9.55
C PHE A 58 5.95 -9.75 -9.13
N VAL A 59 5.72 -8.54 -8.61
CA VAL A 59 6.72 -7.74 -7.92
C VAL A 59 6.10 -7.08 -6.70
N ALA A 60 6.79 -7.17 -5.57
CA ALA A 60 6.56 -6.37 -4.37
C ALA A 60 7.89 -5.74 -3.96
N TYR A 61 7.87 -4.52 -3.45
CA TYR A 61 9.09 -3.81 -3.06
C TYR A 61 8.89 -2.99 -1.81
N ASP A 62 9.98 -2.76 -1.08
CA ASP A 62 9.96 -1.88 0.09
C ASP A 62 10.00 -0.42 -0.38
N ALA A 63 9.02 0.38 0.03
CA ALA A 63 8.99 1.81 -0.24
C ALA A 63 10.26 2.49 0.32
N PRO A 64 10.77 3.57 -0.31
CA PRO A 64 11.83 4.41 0.24
C PRO A 64 11.64 4.70 1.73
N GLY A 65 12.69 4.47 2.53
CA GLY A 65 12.64 4.65 3.99
C GLY A 65 11.98 3.50 4.76
N CYS A 66 11.56 2.43 4.08
CA CYS A 66 10.95 1.24 4.66
C CYS A 66 11.78 -0.03 4.38
N GLY A 67 11.58 -1.05 5.22
CA GLY A 67 12.16 -2.39 5.08
C GLY A 67 13.67 -2.38 4.85
N GLU A 68 14.07 -3.04 3.77
CA GLU A 68 15.46 -3.17 3.32
C GLU A 68 15.84 -2.12 2.25
N SER A 69 14.91 -1.25 1.85
CA SER A 69 15.18 -0.17 0.90
C SER A 69 15.96 0.97 1.53
N GLN A 70 16.89 1.54 0.76
CA GLN A 70 17.71 2.68 1.15
C GLN A 70 17.37 3.90 0.30
N CYS A 71 17.39 5.07 0.95
CA CYS A 71 17.19 6.36 0.32
C CYS A 71 18.23 7.33 0.88
N SER A 72 18.98 8.00 0.00
CA SER A 72 20.04 8.91 0.43
C SER A 72 19.52 10.19 1.09
N ASP A 73 18.27 10.57 0.84
CA ASP A 73 17.63 11.75 1.40
C ASP A 73 16.18 11.47 1.81
N LEU A 74 15.99 11.14 3.09
CA LEU A 74 14.67 10.83 3.65
C LEU A 74 13.71 12.03 3.63
N SER A 75 14.22 13.27 3.60
CA SER A 75 13.38 14.47 3.62
C SER A 75 12.57 14.66 2.33
N ARG A 76 12.99 13.99 1.26
CA ARG A 76 12.32 14.02 -0.06
C ARG A 76 11.16 13.03 -0.16
N ILE A 77 11.04 12.11 0.79
CA ILE A 77 10.02 11.06 0.76
C ILE A 77 8.64 11.68 0.98
N SER A 78 7.73 11.40 0.07
CA SER A 78 6.32 11.81 0.07
C SER A 78 5.54 10.85 -0.84
N ILE A 79 4.21 10.84 -0.79
CA ILE A 79 3.39 10.01 -1.69
C ILE A 79 3.72 10.26 -3.17
N PRO A 80 3.90 11.51 -3.67
CA PRO A 80 4.40 11.73 -5.03
C PRO A 80 5.77 11.11 -5.33
N PHE A 81 6.70 11.14 -4.37
CA PHE A 81 8.01 10.49 -4.51
C PHE A 81 7.89 8.96 -4.56
N LEU A 82 7.00 8.39 -3.75
CA LEU A 82 6.68 6.94 -3.78
C LEU A 82 6.04 6.54 -5.12
N LEU A 83 5.17 7.37 -5.69
CA LEU A 83 4.58 7.16 -7.01
C LEU A 83 5.67 7.12 -8.11
N GLN A 84 6.62 8.06 -8.11
CA GLN A 84 7.72 8.06 -9.09
C GLN A 84 8.63 6.84 -8.91
N THR A 85 8.85 6.41 -7.66
CA THR A 85 9.58 5.17 -7.37
C THR A 85 8.85 3.96 -7.96
N ALA A 86 7.52 3.87 -7.79
CA ALA A 86 6.70 2.80 -8.37
C ALA A 86 6.85 2.77 -9.90
N VAL A 87 6.80 3.93 -10.56
CA VAL A 87 6.99 4.04 -12.01
C VAL A 87 8.35 3.47 -12.44
N GLN A 88 9.44 3.84 -11.76
CA GLN A 88 10.78 3.33 -12.10
C GLN A 88 10.94 1.83 -11.82
N VAL A 89 10.29 1.29 -10.77
CA VAL A 89 10.25 -0.16 -10.55
C VAL A 89 9.53 -0.87 -11.70
N LEU A 90 8.40 -0.35 -12.16
CA LEU A 90 7.68 -0.91 -13.32
C LEU A 90 8.51 -0.87 -14.60
N GLU A 91 9.22 0.24 -14.85
CA GLU A 91 10.11 0.39 -16.00
C GLU A 91 11.27 -0.61 -15.96
N HIS A 92 11.88 -0.80 -14.78
CA HIS A 92 12.97 -1.76 -14.59
C HIS A 92 12.56 -3.20 -14.94
N PHE A 93 11.37 -3.62 -14.51
CA PHE A 93 10.84 -4.96 -14.81
C PHE A 93 10.11 -5.06 -16.16
N HIS A 94 10.09 -3.98 -16.96
CA HIS A 94 9.38 -3.91 -18.24
C HIS A 94 7.89 -4.29 -18.14
N ILE A 95 7.24 -3.87 -17.05
CA ILE A 95 5.82 -4.17 -16.79
C ILE A 95 4.96 -3.09 -17.43
N GLU A 96 4.31 -3.39 -18.55
CA GLU A 96 3.46 -2.43 -19.25
C GLU A 96 2.00 -2.45 -18.76
N GLN A 97 1.42 -3.64 -18.59
CA GLN A 97 0.08 -3.84 -18.03
C GLN A 97 0.12 -4.80 -16.85
N PHE A 98 -0.66 -4.53 -15.80
CA PHE A 98 -0.59 -5.28 -14.53
C PHE A 98 -1.88 -5.20 -13.71
N HIS A 99 -2.10 -6.20 -12.86
CA HIS A 99 -3.02 -6.08 -11.73
C HIS A 99 -2.31 -5.35 -10.58
N LEU A 100 -3.02 -4.44 -9.91
CA LEU A 100 -2.46 -3.61 -8.86
C LEU A 100 -3.13 -3.94 -7.53
N VAL A 101 -2.32 -4.16 -6.50
CA VAL A 101 -2.77 -4.36 -5.11
C VAL A 101 -2.03 -3.36 -4.23
N GLY A 102 -2.75 -2.51 -3.52
CA GLY A 102 -2.16 -1.53 -2.62
C GLY A 102 -2.80 -1.60 -1.25
N HIS A 103 -1.99 -1.50 -0.19
CA HIS A 103 -2.47 -1.43 1.19
C HIS A 103 -2.18 -0.05 1.80
N SER A 104 -3.19 0.62 2.34
CA SER A 104 -3.04 1.86 3.11
C SER A 104 -2.23 2.93 2.38
N MET A 105 -1.05 3.32 2.88
CA MET A 105 -0.09 4.18 2.15
C MET A 105 0.13 3.71 0.70
N GLY A 106 0.34 2.41 0.49
CA GLY A 106 0.47 1.79 -0.81
C GLY A 106 -0.83 1.77 -1.62
N GLY A 107 -2.00 1.75 -0.97
CA GLY A 107 -3.31 1.91 -1.60
C GLY A 107 -3.49 3.31 -2.19
N LEU A 108 -3.13 4.35 -1.44
CA LEU A 108 -3.12 5.72 -1.94
C LEU A 108 -2.11 5.89 -3.10
N THR A 109 -0.87 5.38 -2.94
CA THR A 109 0.11 5.41 -4.04
C THR A 109 -0.39 4.66 -5.27
N ALA A 110 -1.05 3.52 -5.08
CA ALA A 110 -1.64 2.71 -6.16
C ALA A 110 -2.78 3.44 -6.87
N LEU A 111 -3.67 4.12 -6.14
CA LEU A 111 -4.72 4.95 -6.72
C LEU A 111 -4.13 6.04 -7.61
N MET A 112 -3.11 6.76 -7.12
CA MET A 112 -2.45 7.81 -7.88
C MET A 112 -1.75 7.25 -9.13
N LEU A 113 -1.17 6.05 -9.03
CA LEU A 113 -0.56 5.34 -10.17
C LEU A 113 -1.61 4.94 -11.21
N ALA A 114 -2.71 4.33 -10.78
CA ALA A 114 -3.80 3.89 -11.66
C ALA A 114 -4.46 5.09 -12.35
N HIS A 115 -4.67 6.19 -11.63
CA HIS A 115 -5.23 7.42 -12.19
C HIS A 115 -4.29 8.07 -13.22
N ARG A 116 -2.97 8.04 -12.99
CA ARG A 116 -1.97 8.59 -13.92
C ARG A 116 -1.80 7.74 -15.17
N PHE A 117 -2.00 6.42 -15.07
CA PHE A 117 -1.82 5.48 -16.17
C PHE A 117 -3.03 4.53 -16.35
N PRO A 118 -4.21 5.05 -16.70
CA PRO A 118 -5.46 4.28 -16.69
C PRO A 118 -5.48 3.08 -17.66
N GLY A 119 -4.64 3.08 -18.71
CA GLY A 119 -4.52 1.96 -19.65
C GLY A 119 -3.55 0.84 -19.23
N ARG A 120 -2.83 1.02 -18.12
CA ARG A 120 -1.83 0.04 -17.64
C ARG A 120 -2.38 -0.87 -16.53
N VAL A 121 -3.43 -0.46 -15.82
CA VAL A 121 -3.96 -1.21 -14.69
C VAL A 121 -5.14 -2.07 -15.13
N LEU A 122 -4.98 -3.39 -15.07
CA LEU A 122 -6.00 -4.37 -15.45
C LEU A 122 -7.09 -4.53 -14.39
N SER A 123 -6.71 -4.42 -13.11
CA SER A 123 -7.64 -4.36 -11.97
C SER A 123 -6.96 -3.69 -10.79
N PHE A 124 -7.72 -3.03 -9.92
CA PHE A 124 -7.19 -2.45 -8.69
C PHE A 124 -7.85 -3.03 -7.45
N VAL A 125 -7.05 -3.65 -6.57
CA VAL A 125 -7.44 -4.00 -5.21
C VAL A 125 -6.86 -2.96 -4.27
N ASP A 126 -7.75 -2.19 -3.67
CA ASP A 126 -7.42 -1.24 -2.61
C ASP A 126 -7.73 -1.87 -1.25
N ILE A 127 -6.71 -2.03 -0.41
CA ILE A 127 -6.83 -2.56 0.95
C ILE A 127 -6.69 -1.37 1.90
N GLU A 128 -7.81 -0.74 2.22
CA GLU A 128 -7.90 0.44 3.11
C GLU A 128 -6.87 1.54 2.82
N GLY A 129 -6.60 1.78 1.52
CA GLY A 129 -5.98 3.00 1.05
C GLY A 129 -6.92 4.19 1.16
N ASN A 130 -6.33 5.38 1.20
CA ASN A 130 -7.12 6.61 1.30
C ASN A 130 -7.86 6.85 -0.02
N ILE A 131 -9.19 6.92 0.06
CA ILE A 131 -10.08 7.37 -1.01
C ILE A 131 -11.00 8.52 -0.56
N ALA A 132 -11.03 8.83 0.73
CA ALA A 132 -11.75 9.96 1.29
C ALA A 132 -10.94 10.63 2.42
N PRO A 133 -11.24 11.89 2.76
CA PRO A 133 -10.62 12.55 3.89
C PRO A 133 -10.68 11.70 5.15
N GLU A 134 -11.78 11.02 5.46
CA GLU A 134 -11.92 10.24 6.71
C GLU A 134 -10.86 9.16 6.93
N ASP A 135 -10.21 8.64 5.87
CA ASP A 135 -9.23 7.56 5.96
C ASP A 135 -7.90 7.98 6.65
N CYS A 136 -7.54 9.26 6.65
CA CYS A 136 -6.26 9.72 7.23
C CYS A 136 -6.24 9.84 8.75
N PHE A 137 -7.14 9.19 9.50
CA PHE A 137 -7.19 9.32 10.96
C PHE A 137 -5.83 9.06 11.63
N LEU A 138 -5.06 8.07 11.14
CA LEU A 138 -3.73 7.77 11.64
C LEU A 138 -2.68 8.80 11.23
N SER A 139 -2.64 9.17 9.94
CA SER A 139 -1.61 10.07 9.42
C SER A 139 -1.81 11.53 9.84
N ARG A 140 -3.05 11.99 10.05
CA ARG A 140 -3.36 13.35 10.54
C ARG A 140 -2.72 13.68 11.89
N GLN A 141 -2.38 12.67 12.69
CA GLN A 141 -1.70 12.89 13.97
C GLN A 141 -0.35 13.62 13.84
N ILE A 142 0.28 13.63 12.65
CA ILE A 142 1.53 14.37 12.41
C ILE A 142 1.29 15.89 12.35
N VAL A 143 0.11 16.33 11.89
CA VAL A 143 -0.16 17.75 11.57
C VAL A 143 -0.19 18.58 12.85
N ASP A 144 -0.79 18.04 13.90
CA ASP A 144 -0.93 18.70 15.19
C ASP A 144 0.19 18.33 16.19
N TYR A 145 1.21 17.58 15.75
CA TYR A 145 2.26 17.13 16.66
C TYR A 145 3.22 18.30 16.98
N PRO A 146 3.40 18.66 18.27
CA PRO A 146 4.04 19.92 18.65
C PRO A 146 5.56 19.93 18.45
N ALA A 147 6.20 18.76 18.34
CA ALA A 147 7.65 18.68 18.19
C ALA A 147 8.05 18.43 16.72
N ASP A 148 9.13 19.07 16.29
CA ASP A 148 9.77 18.83 14.99
C ASP A 148 10.79 17.66 15.03
N ASP A 149 10.69 16.79 16.05
CA ASP A 149 11.54 15.62 16.20
C ASP A 149 10.84 14.37 15.61
N PRO A 150 11.35 13.81 14.50
CA PRO A 150 10.79 12.60 13.89
C PRO A 150 10.80 11.39 14.82
N GLU A 151 11.83 11.23 15.66
CA GLU A 151 11.91 10.10 16.59
C GLU A 151 10.90 10.24 17.72
N ALA A 152 10.71 11.45 18.26
CA ALA A 152 9.69 11.70 19.26
C ALA A 152 8.29 11.39 18.73
N PHE A 153 7.94 11.88 17.53
CA PHE A 153 6.67 11.57 16.90
C PHE A 153 6.51 10.06 16.68
N PHE A 154 7.52 9.41 16.11
CA PHE A 154 7.43 8.01 15.75
C PHE A 154 7.30 7.12 17.00
N THR A 155 8.03 7.45 18.08
CA THR A 155 7.88 6.81 19.39
C THR A 155 6.44 6.91 19.90
N ALA A 156 5.87 8.12 19.89
CA ALA A 156 4.51 8.35 20.37
C ALA A 156 3.47 7.64 19.48
N PHE A 157 3.68 7.62 18.17
CA PHE A 157 2.85 6.88 17.22
C PHE A 157 2.86 5.38 17.50
N ILE A 158 4.05 4.79 17.73
CA ILE A 158 4.20 3.38 18.07
C ILE A 158 3.44 3.04 19.35
N GLU A 159 3.58 3.84 20.42
CA GLU A 159 2.90 3.55 21.69
C GLU A 159 1.37 3.70 21.58
N ARG A 160 0.86 4.72 20.86
CA ARG A 160 -0.58 4.83 20.58
C ARG A 160 -1.10 3.63 19.81
N THR A 161 -0.37 3.22 18.77
CA THR A 161 -0.72 2.05 17.94
C THR A 161 -0.71 0.76 18.75
N ARG A 162 0.28 0.59 19.65
CA ARG A 162 0.38 -0.59 20.51
C ARG A 162 -0.83 -0.77 21.42
N GLN A 163 -1.39 0.33 21.91
CA GLN A 163 -2.52 0.33 22.85
C GLN A 163 -3.89 0.41 22.15
N ALA A 164 -3.92 0.58 20.83
CA ALA A 164 -5.18 0.68 20.09
C ALA A 164 -5.95 -0.66 20.15
N PRO A 165 -7.25 -0.65 20.46
CA PRO A 165 -8.08 -1.87 20.56
C PRO A 165 -8.50 -2.39 19.17
N ALA A 166 -7.51 -2.61 18.29
CA ALA A 166 -7.71 -3.10 16.94
C ALA A 166 -6.95 -4.41 16.70
N TYR A 167 -7.51 -5.30 15.87
CA TYR A 167 -6.87 -6.56 15.50
C TYR A 167 -5.48 -6.29 14.91
N ALA A 168 -4.50 -7.11 15.31
CA ALA A 168 -3.11 -7.04 14.92
C ALA A 168 -2.36 -5.72 15.22
N SER A 169 -2.98 -4.73 15.87
CA SER A 169 -2.35 -3.41 16.10
C SER A 169 -1.08 -3.51 16.97
N ALA A 170 -1.12 -4.29 18.05
CA ALA A 170 0.05 -4.52 18.89
C ALA A 170 1.19 -5.23 18.13
N LEU A 171 0.86 -6.26 17.33
CA LEU A 171 1.82 -7.00 16.51
C LEU A 171 2.48 -6.08 15.47
N TYR A 172 1.67 -5.30 14.75
CA TYR A 172 2.14 -4.28 13.82
C TYR A 172 3.10 -3.30 14.51
N SER A 173 2.68 -2.72 15.65
CA SER A 173 3.48 -1.74 16.40
C SER A 173 4.85 -2.25 16.84
N ALA A 174 4.96 -3.56 17.15
CA ALA A 174 6.18 -4.16 17.66
C ALA A 174 7.34 -4.16 16.65
N SER A 175 7.03 -4.14 15.35
CA SER A 175 8.02 -4.20 14.27
C SER A 175 8.34 -2.86 13.63
N LEU A 176 7.59 -1.80 13.95
CA LEU A 176 7.66 -0.50 13.29
C LEU A 176 9.07 0.11 13.23
N ARG A 177 9.81 0.09 14.35
CA ARG A 177 11.18 0.64 14.40
C ARG A 177 12.17 -0.07 13.50
N HIS A 178 11.94 -1.35 13.25
CA HIS A 178 12.80 -2.14 12.36
C HIS A 178 12.42 -1.91 10.90
N LYS A 179 11.15 -1.64 10.63
CA LYS A 179 10.58 -1.53 9.29
C LYS A 179 10.57 -0.11 8.73
N VAL A 180 10.64 0.94 9.53
CA VAL A 180 10.53 2.33 9.02
C VAL A 180 11.60 3.22 9.65
N ARG A 181 12.19 4.10 8.84
CA ARG A 181 13.08 5.15 9.33
C ARG A 181 12.28 6.37 9.73
N ALA A 182 12.50 6.90 10.94
CA ALA A 182 11.72 8.02 11.47
C ALA A 182 11.71 9.25 10.54
N GLY A 183 12.84 9.52 9.87
CA GLY A 183 12.95 10.63 8.90
C GLY A 183 12.01 10.54 7.70
N ALA A 184 11.51 9.35 7.35
CA ALA A 184 10.54 9.18 6.26
C ALA A 184 9.09 9.47 6.69
N VAL A 185 8.79 9.37 7.98
CA VAL A 185 7.41 9.35 8.51
C VAL A 185 6.68 10.65 8.22
N ARG A 186 7.33 11.80 8.51
CA ARG A 186 6.71 13.12 8.38
C ARG A 186 6.26 13.41 6.96
N GLY A 187 7.16 13.24 5.98
CA GLY A 187 6.86 13.51 4.58
C GLY A 187 5.79 12.59 4.00
N ILE A 188 5.79 11.29 4.38
CA ILE A 188 4.71 10.36 4.03
C ILE A 188 3.38 10.85 4.60
N PHE A 189 3.31 11.10 5.92
CA PHE A 189 2.05 11.40 6.57
C PHE A 189 1.47 12.75 6.14
N GLN A 190 2.30 13.79 6.04
CA GLN A 190 1.85 15.11 5.58
C GLN A 190 1.31 15.05 4.15
N SER A 191 2.00 14.35 3.24
CA SER A 191 1.51 14.21 1.85
C SER A 191 0.27 13.31 1.73
N MET A 192 0.10 12.31 2.59
CA MET A 192 -1.16 11.55 2.67
C MET A 192 -2.33 12.47 3.07
N VAL A 193 -2.15 13.32 4.08
CA VAL A 193 -3.17 14.28 4.53
C VAL A 193 -3.50 15.25 3.40
N GLU A 194 -2.49 15.90 2.84
CA GLU A 194 -2.64 16.87 1.75
C GLU A 194 -3.43 16.29 0.57
N LEU A 195 -3.07 15.09 0.10
CA LEU A 195 -3.78 14.46 -1.01
C LEU A 195 -5.21 14.09 -0.65
N SER A 196 -5.46 13.65 0.57
CA SER A 196 -6.80 13.21 0.94
C SER A 196 -7.76 14.37 1.13
N ASP A 197 -7.25 15.52 1.58
CA ASP A 197 -8.06 16.73 1.75
C ASP A 197 -8.26 17.46 0.41
N ASN A 198 -7.28 17.42 -0.51
CA ASN A 198 -7.25 18.33 -1.66
C ASN A 198 -7.23 17.66 -3.05
N ALA A 199 -7.09 16.34 -3.17
CA ALA A 199 -6.88 15.69 -4.48
C ALA A 199 -8.10 14.97 -5.08
N ASP A 200 -9.30 15.11 -4.50
CA ASP A 200 -10.52 14.42 -4.98
C ASP A 200 -10.30 12.90 -5.18
N LEU A 201 -9.83 12.23 -4.14
CA LEU A 201 -9.45 10.81 -4.22
C LEU A 201 -10.65 9.91 -4.56
N MET A 202 -11.85 10.25 -4.07
CA MET A 202 -13.08 9.50 -4.37
C MET A 202 -13.41 9.60 -5.86
N GLY A 203 -13.39 10.81 -6.43
CA GLY A 203 -13.61 11.01 -7.86
C GLY A 203 -12.57 10.27 -8.71
N LYS A 204 -11.29 10.28 -8.29
CA LYS A 204 -10.23 9.51 -8.96
C LYS A 204 -10.49 8.00 -8.91
N PHE A 205 -10.86 7.47 -7.75
CA PHE A 205 -11.11 6.04 -7.56
C PHE A 205 -12.33 5.57 -8.36
N LEU A 206 -13.43 6.31 -8.29
CA LEU A 206 -14.65 6.03 -9.05
C LEU A 206 -14.50 6.29 -10.56
N GLY A 207 -13.52 7.09 -10.97
CA GLY A 207 -13.18 7.35 -12.36
C GLY A 207 -12.21 6.35 -13.01
N LEU A 208 -11.63 5.40 -12.27
CA LEU A 208 -10.76 4.39 -12.88
C LEU A 208 -11.54 3.50 -13.85
N ALA A 209 -10.95 3.23 -15.02
CA ALA A 209 -11.56 2.43 -16.07
C ALA A 209 -11.54 0.91 -15.79
N CYS A 210 -10.67 0.46 -14.89
CA CYS A 210 -10.50 -0.94 -14.56
C CYS A 210 -11.48 -1.40 -13.45
N PRO A 211 -11.76 -2.70 -13.34
CA PRO A 211 -12.45 -3.26 -12.18
C PRO A 211 -11.75 -2.89 -10.88
N ARG A 212 -12.54 -2.56 -9.86
CA ARG A 212 -12.04 -2.17 -8.53
C ARG A 212 -12.63 -3.05 -7.43
N MET A 213 -11.80 -3.38 -6.44
CA MET A 213 -12.21 -3.96 -5.18
C MET A 213 -11.71 -3.09 -4.04
N PHE A 214 -12.56 -2.84 -3.05
CA PHE A 214 -12.19 -2.21 -1.78
C PHE A 214 -12.30 -3.27 -0.67
N MET A 215 -11.14 -3.65 -0.13
CA MET A 215 -11.01 -4.61 0.96
C MET A 215 -10.84 -3.86 2.27
N TYR A 216 -11.58 -4.28 3.29
CA TYR A 216 -11.54 -3.65 4.61
C TYR A 216 -11.75 -4.67 5.73
N GLY A 217 -11.20 -4.40 6.90
CA GLY A 217 -11.48 -5.20 8.09
C GLY A 217 -12.87 -4.90 8.63
N GLU A 218 -13.54 -5.90 9.20
CA GLU A 218 -14.86 -5.74 9.84
C GLU A 218 -14.91 -4.58 10.85
N GLN A 219 -13.81 -4.28 11.56
CA GLN A 219 -13.76 -3.11 12.47
C GLN A 219 -13.96 -1.77 11.76
N ASN A 220 -13.71 -1.72 10.45
CA ASN A 220 -13.85 -0.54 9.59
C ASN A 220 -15.14 -0.58 8.75
N ALA A 221 -16.08 -1.48 9.04
CA ALA A 221 -17.38 -1.53 8.36
C ALA A 221 -18.27 -0.29 8.59
N HIS A 222 -17.82 0.65 9.42
CA HIS A 222 -18.49 1.92 9.71
C HIS A 222 -18.09 3.06 8.75
N LEU A 223 -17.14 2.84 7.84
CA LEU A 223 -16.73 3.81 6.82
C LEU A 223 -17.94 4.31 6.02
N SER A 224 -18.12 5.63 5.96
CA SER A 224 -19.37 6.24 5.51
C SER A 224 -19.63 6.05 4.01
N TYR A 225 -18.56 5.89 3.22
CA TYR A 225 -18.61 5.81 1.77
C TYR A 225 -18.84 4.39 1.21
N LEU A 226 -18.85 3.34 2.04
CA LEU A 226 -18.90 1.95 1.55
C LEU A 226 -20.12 1.68 0.63
N ALA A 227 -21.31 2.10 1.06
CA ALA A 227 -22.53 1.97 0.25
C ALA A 227 -22.45 2.80 -1.05
N HIS A 228 -21.81 3.97 -0.99
CA HIS A 228 -21.64 4.84 -2.14
C HIS A 228 -20.72 4.21 -3.19
N ILE A 229 -19.53 3.72 -2.81
CA ILE A 229 -18.61 3.09 -3.76
C ILE A 229 -19.17 1.79 -4.33
N GLN A 230 -19.91 1.02 -3.54
CA GLN A 230 -20.58 -0.20 -4.00
C GLN A 230 -21.63 0.11 -5.07
N ALA A 231 -22.43 1.16 -4.87
CA ALA A 231 -23.40 1.61 -5.88
C ALA A 231 -22.74 2.07 -7.20
N HIS A 232 -21.44 2.40 -7.16
CA HIS A 232 -20.64 2.78 -8.33
C HIS A 232 -19.78 1.62 -8.86
N GLY A 233 -20.17 0.38 -8.57
CA GLY A 233 -19.57 -0.82 -9.16
C GLY A 233 -18.25 -1.26 -8.55
N VAL A 234 -17.90 -0.76 -7.36
CA VAL A 234 -16.75 -1.27 -6.60
C VAL A 234 -17.17 -2.53 -5.85
N ARG A 235 -16.39 -3.62 -5.98
CA ARG A 235 -16.60 -4.83 -5.18
C ARG A 235 -16.13 -4.57 -3.75
N LEU A 236 -17.02 -4.74 -2.78
CA LEU A 236 -16.63 -4.72 -1.37
C LEU A 236 -16.14 -6.10 -0.93
N ALA A 237 -15.05 -6.13 -0.17
CA ALA A 237 -14.47 -7.35 0.39
C ALA A 237 -14.20 -7.20 1.90
N PRO A 238 -15.23 -7.31 2.76
CA PRO A 238 -15.04 -7.28 4.20
C PRO A 238 -14.30 -8.54 4.69
N ILE A 239 -13.36 -8.36 5.61
CA ILE A 239 -12.63 -9.46 6.27
C ILE A 239 -13.10 -9.56 7.72
N ALA A 240 -13.73 -10.69 8.06
CA ALA A 240 -14.24 -10.94 9.42
C ALA A 240 -13.11 -10.98 10.45
N GLN A 241 -13.38 -10.49 11.66
CA GLN A 241 -12.43 -10.47 12.79
C GLN A 241 -11.09 -9.79 12.42
N CYS A 242 -11.18 -8.73 11.63
CA CYS A 242 -10.02 -8.01 11.12
C CYS A 242 -10.19 -6.50 11.34
N GLY A 243 -9.06 -5.85 11.62
CA GLY A 243 -8.90 -4.40 11.58
C GLY A 243 -8.15 -4.00 10.32
N HIS A 244 -7.18 -3.10 10.47
CA HIS A 244 -6.47 -2.50 9.33
C HIS A 244 -5.52 -3.42 8.55
N PHE A 245 -5.19 -4.58 9.11
CA PHE A 245 -4.12 -5.46 8.61
C PHE A 245 -4.66 -6.87 8.32
N PRO A 246 -5.32 -7.09 7.17
CA PRO A 246 -5.81 -8.43 6.81
C PRO A 246 -4.69 -9.45 6.59
N MET A 247 -3.51 -9.01 6.15
CA MET A 247 -2.31 -9.85 6.06
C MET A 247 -1.87 -10.43 7.41
N TYR A 248 -2.20 -9.77 8.53
CA TYR A 248 -1.86 -10.26 9.87
C TYR A 248 -3.03 -10.94 10.56
N SER A 249 -4.25 -10.45 10.33
CA SER A 249 -5.44 -10.95 11.03
C SER A 249 -6.03 -12.18 10.36
N ASN A 250 -6.09 -12.20 9.02
CA ASN A 250 -6.68 -13.29 8.25
C ASN A 250 -6.12 -13.34 6.81
N PRO A 251 -4.84 -13.74 6.65
CA PRO A 251 -4.19 -13.76 5.33
C PRO A 251 -4.87 -14.72 4.36
N ILE A 252 -5.48 -15.80 4.85
CA ILE A 252 -6.21 -16.76 4.01
C ILE A 252 -7.39 -16.07 3.31
N ALA A 253 -8.24 -15.36 4.07
CA ALA A 253 -9.38 -14.64 3.50
C ALA A 253 -8.94 -13.52 2.55
N MET A 254 -7.85 -12.80 2.88
CA MET A 254 -7.26 -11.78 2.02
C MET A 254 -6.90 -12.36 0.63
N TRP A 255 -6.12 -13.44 0.61
CA TRP A 255 -5.68 -14.06 -0.65
C TRP A 255 -6.84 -14.64 -1.44
N GLN A 256 -7.83 -15.24 -0.79
CA GLN A 256 -9.05 -15.74 -1.44
C GLN A 256 -9.80 -14.62 -2.17
N GLN A 257 -10.02 -13.47 -1.51
CA GLN A 257 -10.72 -12.34 -2.13
C GLN A 257 -9.94 -11.77 -3.32
N ILE A 258 -8.62 -11.62 -3.21
CA ILE A 258 -7.77 -11.15 -4.33
C ILE A 258 -7.86 -12.13 -5.51
N ALA A 259 -7.72 -13.43 -5.25
CA ALA A 259 -7.75 -14.47 -6.27
C ALA A 259 -9.12 -14.54 -6.96
N ASP A 260 -10.21 -14.44 -6.20
CA ASP A 260 -11.56 -14.46 -6.75
C ASP A 260 -11.89 -13.22 -7.57
N PHE A 261 -11.32 -12.08 -7.20
CA PHE A 261 -11.51 -10.84 -7.92
C PHE A 261 -10.74 -10.83 -9.26
N GLN A 262 -9.47 -11.24 -9.24
CA GLN A 262 -8.62 -11.21 -10.44
C GLN A 262 -8.91 -12.33 -11.44
N ARG A 263 -9.58 -13.42 -11.03
CA ARG A 263 -10.06 -14.48 -11.94
C ARG A 263 -11.34 -14.11 -12.70
N GLY A 264 -12.12 -13.15 -12.19
CA GLY A 264 -13.41 -12.75 -12.74
C GLY A 264 -13.39 -11.49 -13.61
N GLY A 265 -12.21 -10.91 -13.83
CA GLY A 265 -11.98 -9.71 -14.63
C GLY A 265 -11.45 -10.00 -16.03
#